data_AF-A0A455UIK3-F1
#
_entry.id   AF-A0A455UIK3-F1
#
_cell.length_a   1.000
_cell.length_b   1.000
_cell.length_c   1.000
_cell.angle_alpha   90.00
_cell.angle_beta   90.00
_cell.angle_gamma   90.00
#
_symmetry.space_group_name_H-M   'P 1'
#
loop_
_entity.id
_entity.type
_entity.pdbx_description
1 polymer ?
#
loop_
_entity_poly.entity_id
_entity_poly.type
_entity_poly.pdbx_seq_one_letter_code
_entity_poly.pdbx_strand_id
1 'polypeptide(L)' 'MLDIGFLELMLIGVVGLLVLGPERLPRAARTAGMWIGKIKRTVSGMQREISAQLEAEELRQKLNEQQRSSMTA' A
#
# COMPACT_ATOMS: atom_id res chain seq x y z
N MET A 1 -21.04 -4.00 -0.97
CA MET A 1 -20.86 -4.30 0.46
C MET A 1 -20.30 -5.71 0.52
N LEU A 2 -19.29 -5.98 1.36
CA LEU A 2 -18.89 -7.37 1.60
C LEU A 2 -19.89 -7.94 2.60
N ASP A 3 -21.05 -8.36 2.10
CA ASP A 3 -22.02 -9.14 2.87
C ASP A 3 -21.48 -10.56 3.00
N ILE A 4 -20.40 -10.71 3.77
CA ILE A 4 -19.78 -11.99 4.07
C ILE A 4 -20.10 -12.29 5.53
N GLY A 5 -21.11 -13.15 5.72
CA GLY A 5 -21.47 -13.71 7.01
C GLY A 5 -20.52 -14.82 7.46
N PHE A 6 -20.67 -15.22 8.73
CA PHE A 6 -19.86 -16.31 9.31
C PHE A 6 -19.96 -17.61 8.50
N LEU A 7 -21.16 -17.94 8.00
CA LEU A 7 -21.39 -19.14 7.19
C LEU A 7 -20.65 -19.10 5.84
N GLU A 8 -20.60 -17.94 5.18
CA GLU A 8 -19.91 -17.80 3.90
C GLU A 8 -18.40 -17.92 4.07
N LEU A 9 -17.83 -17.36 5.16
CA LEU A 9 -16.42 -17.59 5.51
C LEU A 9 -16.14 -19.07 5.75
N MET A 10 -17.03 -19.76 6.47
CA MET A 10 -16.85 -21.19 6.74
C MET A 10 -16.91 -22.01 5.44
N LEU A 11 -17.85 -21.69 4.55
CA LEU A 11 -17.97 -22.34 3.24
C LEU A 11 -16.72 -22.13 2.38
N ILE A 12 -16.23 -20.89 2.29
CA ILE A 12 -14.99 -20.56 1.56
C ILE A 12 -13.81 -21.32 2.18
N GLY A 13 -13.73 -21.40 3.51
CA GLY A 13 -12.73 -22.19 4.22
C GLY A 13 -12.76 -23.66 3.83
N VAL A 14 -13.94 -24.29 3.89
CA VAL A 14 -14.12 -25.71 3.52
C VAL A 14 -13.75 -25.94 2.05
N VAL A 15 -14.24 -25.10 1.13
CA VAL A 15 -13.92 -25.21 -0.30
C VAL A 15 -12.43 -25.04 -0.53
N GLY A 16 -11.80 -24.06 0.10
CA GLY A 16 -10.36 -23.84 0.02
C GLY A 16 -9.56 -25.06 0.53
N LEU A 17 -10.00 -25.68 1.62
CA LEU A 17 -9.38 -26.89 2.17
C LEU A 17 -9.55 -28.09 1.23
N LEU A 18 -10.69 -28.23 0.55
CA LEU A 18 -10.91 -29.30 -0.43
C LEU A 18 -10.08 -29.13 -1.70
N VAL A 19 -10.01 -27.91 -2.24
CA VAL A 19 -9.32 -27.62 -3.50
C VAL A 19 -7.80 -27.64 -3.32
N LEU A 20 -7.29 -26.98 -2.29
CA LEU A 20 -5.85 -26.84 -2.08
C LEU A 20 -5.29 -27.91 -1.14
N GLY A 21 -6.10 -28.44 -0.23
CA GLY A 21 -5.68 -29.33 0.85
C GLY A 21 -5.33 -28.55 2.13
N PRO A 22 -5.61 -29.13 3.32
CA PRO A 22 -5.37 -28.49 4.63
C PRO A 22 -3.90 -28.14 4.90
N GLU A 23 -2.97 -28.89 4.32
CA GLU A 23 -1.54 -28.68 4.51
C GLU A 23 -0.98 -27.58 3.58
N ARG A 24 -1.64 -27.33 2.44
CA ARG A 24 -1.15 -26.41 1.40
C ARG A 24 -1.79 -25.03 1.50
N LEU A 25 -3.03 -24.94 1.95
CA LEU A 25 -3.75 -23.67 2.22
C LEU A 25 -2.93 -22.69 3.08
N PRO A 26 -2.38 -23.08 4.25
CA PRO A 26 -1.60 -22.16 5.07
C PRO A 26 -0.29 -21.72 4.38
N ARG A 27 0.34 -22.57 3.56
CA ARG A 27 1.53 -22.20 2.78
C ARG A 27 1.21 -21.21 1.67
N ALA A 28 0.10 -21.42 0.97
CA ALA A 28 -0.38 -20.51 -0.08
C ALA A 28 -0.76 -19.14 0.50
N ALA A 29 -1.53 -19.12 1.60
CA ALA A 29 -1.89 -17.89 2.29
C ALA A 29 -0.67 -17.11 2.77
N ARG A 30 0.34 -17.79 3.34
CA ARG A 30 1.61 -17.15 3.75
C ARG A 30 2.37 -16.56 2.56
N THR A 31 2.43 -17.28 1.45
CA THR A 31 3.13 -16.83 0.24
C THR A 31 2.42 -15.62 -0.35
N ALA A 32 1.11 -15.71 -0.58
CA ALA A 32 0.29 -14.62 -1.08
C ALA A 32 0.38 -13.39 -0.17
N GLY A 33 0.26 -13.58 1.15
CA GLY A 33 0.41 -12.51 2.14
C GLY A 33 1.78 -11.84 2.10
N MET A 34 2.86 -12.62 1.94
CA MET A 34 4.21 -12.06 1.79
C MET A 34 4.34 -11.22 0.52
N TRP A 35 3.78 -11.67 -0.60
CA TRP A 35 3.84 -10.95 -1.88
C TRP A 35 3.05 -9.64 -1.81
N ILE A 36 1.83 -9.68 -1.30
CA ILE A 36 1.00 -8.50 -1.07
C ILE A 36 1.72 -7.52 -0.13
N GLY A 37 2.32 -8.03 0.95
CA GLY A 37 3.10 -7.23 1.89
C GLY A 37 4.31 -6.55 1.25
N LYS A 38 5.06 -7.27 0.40
CA LYS A 38 6.18 -6.72 -0.36
C LYS A 38 5.73 -5.60 -1.29
N ILE A 39 4.67 -5.84 -2.09
CA ILE A 39 4.13 -4.83 -3.02
C ILE A 39 3.69 -3.58 -2.25
N LYS A 40 2.91 -3.74 -1.18
CA LYS A 40 2.47 -2.62 -0.33
C LYS A 40 3.66 -1.84 0.23
N ARG A 41 4.71 -2.52 0.67
CA ARG A 41 5.91 -1.88 1.21
C ARG A 41 6.68 -1.10 0.14
N THR A 42 6.83 -1.66 -1.06
CA THR A 42 7.47 -0.98 -2.19
C THR A 42 6.69 0.26 -2.59
N VAL A 43 5.37 0.15 -2.79
CA VAL A 43 4.51 1.30 -3.18
C VAL A 43 4.55 2.39 -2.11
N SER A 44 4.43 2.02 -0.82
CA SER A 44 4.52 3.00 0.27
C SER A 44 5.91 3.64 0.40
N GLY A 45 6.98 2.94 0.00
CA GLY A 45 8.33 3.50 -0.09
C GLY A 45 8.42 4.59 -1.16
N MET A 46 7.95 4.27 -2.38
CA MET A 46 7.92 5.22 -3.49
C MET A 46 7.07 6.44 -3.19
N GLN A 47 5.88 6.27 -2.61
CA GLN A 47 5.03 7.39 -2.19
C GLN A 47 5.74 8.31 -1.20
N ARG A 48 6.44 7.75 -0.20
CA ARG A 48 7.21 8.54 0.78
C ARG A 48 8.33 9.34 0.12
N GLU A 49 9.05 8.73 -0.81
CA GLU A 49 10.15 9.39 -1.52
C GLU A 49 9.64 10.51 -2.45
N ILE A 50 8.54 10.27 -3.16
CA ILE A 50 7.88 11.27 -4.01
C ILE A 50 7.36 12.44 -3.17
N SER A 51 6.67 12.16 -2.06
CA SER A 51 6.19 13.21 -1.15
C SER A 51 7.33 14.06 -0.60
N ALA A 52 8.44 13.44 -0.20
CA ALA A 52 9.61 14.16 0.31
C ALA A 52 10.27 15.06 -0.77
N GLN A 53 10.30 14.60 -2.04
CA GLN A 53 10.81 15.41 -3.14
C GLN A 53 9.90 16.61 -3.45
N LEU A 54 8.58 16.38 -3.51
CA LEU A 54 7.61 17.44 -3.74
C LEU A 54 7.63 18.52 -2.65
N GLU A 55 7.70 18.12 -1.38
CA GLU A 55 7.80 19.06 -0.25
C GLU A 55 9.08 19.92 -0.33
N ALA A 56 10.22 19.32 -0.72
CA ALA A 56 11.47 20.04 -0.89
C ALA A 56 11.44 21.03 -2.07
N GLU A 57 10.75 20.66 -3.16
CA GLU A 57 10.59 21.50 -4.34
C GLU A 57 9.67 22.69 -4.07
N GLU A 58 8.54 22.47 -3.38
CA GLU A 58 7.66 23.53 -2.92
C GLU A 58 8.36 24.54 -2.00
N LEU A 59 9.21 24.06 -1.08
CA LEU A 59 9.95 24.92 -0.18
C LEU A 59 10.95 25.82 -0.93
N ARG A 60 11.64 25.28 -1.92
CA ARG A 60 12.56 26.04 -2.80
C ARG A 60 11.81 27.09 -3.62
N GLN A 61 10.62 26.74 -4.15
CA GLN A 61 9.82 27.67 -4.93
C GLN A 61 9.34 28.86 -4.07
N LYS A 62 8.86 28.60 -2.85
CA LYS A 62 8.44 29.66 -1.91
C LYS A 62 9.57 30.62 -1.55
N LEU A 63 10.78 30.11 -1.34
CA LEU A 63 11.96 30.94 -1.05
C LEU A 63 12.35 31.83 -2.25
N ASN A 64 12.31 31.29 -3.46
CA ASN A 64 12.62 32.04 -4.68
C ASN A 64 11.57 33.13 -4.98
N GLU A 65 10.29 32.86 -4.72
CA GLU A 65 9.21 33.84 -4.85
C GLU A 65 9.35 34.98 -3.82
N GLN A 66 9.71 34.67 -2.58
CA GLN A 66 10.00 35.67 -1.55
C GLN A 66 11.19 36.57 -1.92
N GLN A 67 12.29 35.97 -2.42
CA GLN A 67 13.45 36.75 -2.84
C GLN A 67 13.14 37.69 -4.01
N ARG A 68 12.39 37.22 -5.02
CA ARG A 68 11.96 38.07 -6.14
C ARG A 68 11.06 39.21 -5.69
N SER A 69 10.09 38.93 -4.81
CA SER A 69 9.19 39.92 -4.24
C SER A 69 9.94 41.02 -3.46
N SER A 70 10.95 40.62 -2.67
CA SER A 70 11.75 41.57 -1.87
C SER A 70 12.71 42.45 -2.68
N MET A 71 12.99 42.09 -3.94
CA MET A 71 13.91 42.82 -4.81
C MET A 71 13.18 43.75 -5.80
N THR A 72 11.85 43.65 -5.86
CA THR A 72 10.97 44.49 -6.69
C THR A 72 10.26 45.61 -5.92
N ALA A 73 10.53 45.78 -4.62
CA ALA A 73 10.02 46.86 -3.76
C ALA A 73 11.16 47.81 -3.37
#